data_AF-A0A8J7LBM9-F1
#
_entry.id   AF-A0A8J7LBM9-F1
#
_cell.length_a   1.000
_cell.length_b   1.000
_cell.length_c   1.000
_cell.angle_alpha   90.00
_cell.angle_beta   90.00
_cell.angle_gamma   90.00
#
_symmetry.space_group_name_H-M   'P 1'
#
loop_
_entity.id
_entity.type
_entity.pdbx_description
1 polymer ?
#
loop_
_entity_poly.entity_id
_entity_poly.type
_entity_poly.pdbx_seq_one_letter_code
_entity_poly.pdbx_strand_id
1 'polypeptide(L)' 'MPRLKRLSGVEIVDILGEFGFEVHSQKGNHIKLRRSGVEQKETLTIPLHRQ' A
#
# COMPACT_ATOMS: atom_id res chain seq x y z
N MET A 1 -16.22 7.95 20.99
CA MET A 1 -15.73 7.90 19.60
C MET A 1 -15.82 6.46 19.11
N PRO A 2 -16.49 6.17 17.99
CA PRO A 2 -16.47 4.82 17.41
C PRO A 2 -15.03 4.45 17.03
N ARG A 3 -14.65 3.18 17.21
CA ARG A 3 -13.32 2.70 16.82
C ARG A 3 -13.24 2.67 15.30
N LEU A 4 -12.21 3.29 14.73
CA LEU A 4 -11.92 3.20 13.30
C LEU A 4 -11.72 1.73 12.89
N LYS A 5 -12.19 1.37 11.69
CA LYS A 5 -11.97 0.04 11.11
C LYS A 5 -10.47 -0.22 11.01
N ARG A 6 -10.02 -1.39 11.48
CA ARG A 6 -8.66 -1.88 11.18
C ARG A 6 -8.67 -2.50 9.79
N LEU A 7 -7.79 -2.02 8.92
CA LEU A 7 -7.59 -2.57 7.58
C LEU A 7 -6.41 -3.55 7.60
N SER A 8 -6.55 -4.65 6.89
CA SER A 8 -5.45 -5.56 6.57
C SER A 8 -4.50 -4.92 5.55
N GLY A 9 -3.26 -5.44 5.47
CA GLY A 9 -2.30 -4.97 4.47
C GLY A 9 -2.79 -5.16 3.04
N VAL A 10 -3.58 -6.20 2.77
CA VAL A 10 -4.18 -6.47 1.46
C VAL A 10 -5.23 -5.40 1.13
N GLU A 11 -6.15 -5.11 2.07
CA GLU A 11 -7.14 -4.04 1.87
C GLU A 11 -6.46 -2.68 1.60
N ILE A 12 -5.33 -2.38 2.25
CA ILE A 12 -4.59 -1.15 2.01
C ILE A 12 -3.98 -1.13 0.60
N VAL A 13 -3.44 -2.26 0.12
CA VAL A 13 -2.89 -2.35 -1.25
C VAL A 13 -3.99 -2.13 -2.28
N ASP A 14 -5.15 -2.77 -2.12
CA ASP A 14 -6.28 -2.64 -3.03
C ASP A 14 -6.78 -1.18 -3.10
N ILE A 15 -6.99 -0.55 -1.93
CA ILE A 15 -7.42 0.86 -1.85
C ILE A 15 -6.39 1.77 -2.51
N LEU A 16 -5.10 1.61 -2.24
CA LEU A 16 -4.06 2.47 -2.83
C LEU A 16 -3.92 2.24 -4.34
N GLY A 17 -4.25 1.05 -4.85
CA GLY A 17 -4.38 0.76 -6.27
C GLY A 17 -5.33 1.71 -6.99
N GLU A 18 -6.46 2.05 -6.37
CA GLU A 18 -7.44 3.02 -6.91
C GLU A 18 -6.87 4.44 -7.04
N PHE A 19 -5.84 4.77 -6.26
CA PHE A 19 -5.13 6.06 -6.33
C PHE A 19 -3.92 6.06 -7.28
N GLY A 20 -3.77 5.00 -8.09
CA GLY A 20 -2.71 4.86 -9.09
C GLY A 20 -1.38 4.35 -8.52
N PHE A 21 -1.40 3.71 -7.35
CA PHE A 21 -0.22 3.02 -6.84
C PHE A 21 -0.17 1.59 -7.38
N GLU A 22 1.01 1.17 -7.83
CA GLU A 22 1.24 -0.17 -8.35
C GLU A 22 2.28 -0.91 -7.51
N VAL A 23 2.18 -2.23 -7.47
CA VAL A 23 3.19 -3.05 -6.81
C VAL A 23 4.53 -2.92 -7.54
N HIS A 24 5.52 -2.34 -6.87
CA HIS A 24 6.85 -2.15 -7.43
C HIS A 24 7.82 -3.28 -7.07
N SER A 25 7.77 -3.75 -5.81
CA SER A 25 8.59 -4.87 -5.34
C SER A 25 8.07 -5.42 -4.02
N GLN A 26 8.44 -6.63 -3.68
CA GLN A 26 8.15 -7.23 -2.38
C GLN A 26 9.42 -7.85 -1.80
N LYS A 27 9.64 -7.64 -0.49
CA LYS A 27 10.69 -8.30 0.27
C LYS A 27 10.09 -8.87 1.54
N GLY A 28 9.99 -10.20 1.60
CA GLY A 28 9.27 -10.89 2.67
C GLY A 28 7.82 -10.39 2.77
N ASN A 29 7.41 -10.00 3.98
CA ASN A 29 6.07 -9.47 4.24
C ASN A 29 5.96 -7.94 4.06
N HIS A 30 6.87 -7.29 3.34
CA HIS A 30 6.75 -5.87 3.04
C HIS A 30 6.64 -5.67 1.54
N ILE A 31 5.58 -5.00 1.10
CA ILE A 31 5.34 -4.63 -0.29
C ILE A 31 5.63 -3.14 -0.48
N LYS A 32 6.38 -2.82 -1.53
CA LYS A 32 6.59 -1.44 -1.97
C LYS A 32 5.59 -1.15 -3.08
N LEU A 33 4.71 -0.19 -2.83
CA LEU A 33 3.84 0.39 -3.83
C LEU A 33 4.50 1.65 -4.40
N ARG A 34 4.34 1.89 -5.69
CA ARG A 34 4.90 3.06 -6.38
C ARG A 34 3.85 3.71 -7.25
N ARG A 35 3.81 5.04 -7.20
CA ARG A 35 3.11 5.87 -8.17
C ARG A 35 4.11 6.80 -8.83
N SER A 36 4.05 6.90 -10.15
CA SER A 36 4.87 7.87 -10.90
C SER A 36 3.96 9.03 -11.32
N GLY A 37 4.08 10.16 -10.64
CA GLY A 37 3.46 11.41 -11.09
C GLY A 37 4.32 12.09 -12.15
N VAL A 38 3.81 13.21 -12.67
CA VAL A 38 4.50 14.05 -13.67
C VAL A 38 5.86 14.54 -13.15
N GLU A 39 5.95 14.88 -11.86
CA GLU A 39 7.15 15.50 -11.28
C GLU A 39 7.87 14.65 -10.23
N GLN A 40 7.22 13.63 -9.67
CA GLN A 40 7.82 12.83 -8.60
C GLN A 40 7.39 11.37 -8.60
N LYS A 41 8.29 10.52 -8.11
CA LYS A 41 8.03 9.11 -7.85
C LYS A 41 7.77 8.93 -6.36
N GLU A 42 6.55 8.53 -6.02
CA GLU A 42 6.14 8.26 -4.65
C GLU A 42 6.26 6.77 -4.38
N THR A 43 6.88 6.38 -3.27
CA THR A 43 7.01 4.97 -2.88
C THR A 43 6.54 4.78 -1.45
N LEU A 44 5.57 3.89 -1.26
CA LEU A 44 5.02 3.52 0.05
C LEU A 44 5.41 2.08 0.37
N THR A 45 5.78 1.80 1.62
CA THR A 45 6.05 0.42 2.07
C THR A 45 4.93 -0.03 2.99
N ILE A 46 4.21 -1.08 2.60
CA ILE A 46 3.07 -1.64 3.33
C ILE A 46 3.46 -3.02 3.90
N PRO A 47 3.26 -3.27 5.20
CA PRO A 47 3.43 -4.60 5.76
C PRO A 47 2.21 -5.49 5.45
N LEU A 48 2.46 -6.64 4.81
CA LEU A 48 1.54 -7.75 4.56
C LEU A 48 1.72 -8.84 5.64
N HIS A 49 1.50 -8.49 6.91
CA HIS A 49 1.38 -9.52 7.94
C HIS A 49 0.06 -10.27 7.73
N ARG A 50 0.12 -11.61 7.69
CA ARG A 50 -1.07 -12.44 7.95
C ARG A 50 -1.44 -12.16 9.42
N GLN A 51 -2.58 -11.53 9.64
CA GLN A 51 -3.13 -11.34 10.99
C GLN A 51 -3.28 -12.68 11.69
#